data_AF-A0A4R5VM50-F1
#
_entry.id   AF-A0A4R5VM50-F1
#
_cell.length_a   1.000
_cell.length_b   1.000
_cell.length_c   1.000
_cell.angle_alpha   90.00
_cell.angle_beta   90.00
_cell.angle_gamma   90.00
#
_symmetry.space_group_name_H-M   'P 1'
#
loop_
_entity.id
_entity.type
_entity.pdbx_description
1 polymer ?
#
loop_
_entity_poly.entity_id
_entity_poly.type
_entity_poly.pdbx_seq_one_letter_code
_entity_poly.pdbx_strand_id
1 'polypeptide(L)'
;MATSKNAPSKKLDKVSQTNTLSKGVASASVTNKTKKSLTKVVVVETDSGEWVKPATGEKFYIDDEARFPEIAFEITTEIEPPYKWLWEISWEAKVSGLREKARGKLVQTFKEQGNFDQRAKTWDAKKIGKVIGGKLVVKVIVDKQVFKRTVYILGKQPTQKQVDDYLISKNAGSLSKLIKQESQHKHFILLDSEPIVSGDKGYGLAQLTTPPPTFEQIWQWRKHLDEAIKLFEIKRKIAKNYLGKKDRQYTNEMLEVEAISRWNGGEYHTYNDSKKTWERNPNILCDTATGNIGWDISAQKLNMGKTEAELRKRDKDQYSKMREGQTEEHPWHYSGVCYIDHVQKTN
;
A
#
# COMPACT_ATOMS: atom_id res chain seq x y z
N MET A 1 -20.61 -6.86 -68.75
CA MET A 1 -20.71 -6.90 -67.28
C MET A 1 -20.95 -8.34 -66.84
N ALA A 2 -20.12 -8.81 -65.92
CA ALA A 2 -20.21 -10.02 -65.09
C ALA A 2 -20.55 -11.37 -65.78
N THR A 3 -19.48 -12.11 -66.00
CA THR A 3 -19.34 -13.53 -66.34
C THR A 3 -19.67 -14.47 -65.18
N SER A 4 -20.16 -15.68 -65.48
CA SER A 4 -19.55 -16.95 -65.00
C SER A 4 -20.28 -18.16 -65.58
N LYS A 5 -19.56 -18.98 -66.36
CA LYS A 5 -19.92 -20.36 -66.69
C LYS A 5 -18.80 -21.26 -66.16
N ASN A 6 -19.18 -22.22 -65.32
CA ASN A 6 -18.35 -23.35 -64.93
C ASN A 6 -18.27 -24.38 -66.07
N ALA A 7 -17.10 -24.97 -66.27
CA ALA A 7 -16.96 -26.37 -66.72
C ALA A 7 -15.61 -26.95 -66.23
N PRO A 8 -15.55 -28.22 -65.79
CA PRO A 8 -14.41 -28.84 -65.13
C PRO A 8 -13.57 -29.72 -66.07
N SER A 9 -12.32 -30.04 -65.70
CA SER A 9 -11.56 -31.12 -66.35
C SER A 9 -10.42 -31.69 -65.50
N LYS A 10 -10.59 -32.97 -65.15
CA LYS A 10 -9.64 -34.09 -65.13
C LYS A 10 -8.62 -34.27 -63.98
N LYS A 11 -8.79 -35.46 -63.36
CA LYS A 11 -7.89 -36.27 -62.53
C LYS A 11 -6.45 -36.36 -63.06
N LEU A 12 -5.50 -36.56 -62.14
CA LEU A 12 -4.49 -37.62 -62.20
C LEU A 12 -3.84 -37.86 -60.82
N ASP A 13 -3.44 -39.11 -60.63
CA ASP A 13 -3.12 -39.80 -59.37
C ASP A 13 -1.69 -39.60 -58.82
N LYS A 14 -1.58 -39.84 -57.50
CA LYS A 14 -0.46 -40.41 -56.71
C LYS A 14 0.92 -39.70 -56.69
N VAL A 15 1.44 -39.42 -55.49
CA VAL A 15 2.37 -40.28 -54.71
C VAL A 15 2.72 -39.60 -53.37
N SER A 16 2.80 -40.45 -52.34
CA SER A 16 3.14 -40.23 -50.93
C SER A 16 4.51 -39.60 -50.65
N GLN A 17 4.59 -38.64 -49.71
CA GLN A 17 5.73 -38.52 -48.79
C GLN A 17 5.27 -38.16 -47.37
N THR A 18 5.83 -38.92 -46.44
CA THR A 18 5.62 -38.98 -45.00
C THR A 18 6.07 -37.72 -44.26
N ASN A 19 5.19 -37.12 -43.46
CA ASN A 19 5.55 -36.11 -42.45
C ASN A 19 6.00 -36.81 -41.16
N THR A 20 7.29 -36.70 -40.84
CA THR A 20 7.85 -37.00 -39.53
C THR A 20 7.45 -35.89 -38.55
N LEU A 21 6.62 -36.25 -37.57
CA LEU A 21 6.16 -35.40 -36.47
C LEU A 21 7.34 -34.98 -35.57
N SER A 22 7.52 -33.67 -35.40
CA SER A 22 8.33 -33.12 -34.32
C SER A 22 7.60 -33.32 -32.98
N LYS A 23 8.30 -33.92 -32.02
CA LYS A 23 7.82 -34.11 -30.65
C LYS A 23 7.69 -32.76 -29.95
N GLY A 24 6.47 -32.25 -29.86
CA GLY A 24 6.10 -31.19 -28.90
C GLY A 24 6.18 -31.74 -27.47
N VAL A 25 6.96 -31.09 -26.62
CA VAL A 25 7.00 -31.38 -25.18
C VAL A 25 5.66 -30.94 -24.59
N ALA A 26 4.87 -31.91 -24.12
CA ALA A 26 3.60 -31.68 -23.46
C ALA A 26 3.82 -31.03 -22.09
N SER A 27 3.24 -29.85 -21.88
CA SER A 27 3.12 -29.24 -20.56
C SER A 27 2.11 -30.02 -19.72
N ALA A 28 2.60 -30.79 -18.74
CA ALA A 28 1.74 -31.47 -17.78
C ALA A 28 1.10 -30.44 -16.84
N SER A 29 -0.14 -30.05 -17.14
CA SER A 29 -0.99 -29.29 -16.24
C SER A 29 -1.66 -30.25 -15.27
N VAL A 30 -1.15 -30.36 -14.03
CA VAL A 30 -1.85 -31.10 -12.97
C VAL A 30 -2.60 -30.10 -12.09
N THR A 31 -3.90 -29.95 -12.35
CA THR A 31 -4.80 -29.15 -11.51
C THR A 31 -5.16 -29.94 -10.26
N ASN A 32 -4.75 -29.45 -9.08
CA ASN A 32 -5.11 -30.04 -7.80
C ASN A 32 -6.59 -29.73 -7.49
N LYS A 33 -7.46 -30.74 -7.46
CA LYS A 33 -8.91 -30.61 -7.20
C LYS A 33 -9.25 -30.67 -5.71
N THR A 34 -8.63 -29.83 -4.88
CA THR A 34 -8.96 -29.71 -3.45
C THR A 34 -9.39 -28.29 -3.11
N LYS A 35 -10.70 -28.10 -2.83
CA LYS A 35 -11.24 -26.88 -2.22
C LYS A 35 -10.56 -26.70 -0.85
N LYS A 36 -9.83 -25.59 -0.68
CA LYS A 36 -9.02 -25.16 0.51
C LYS A 36 -7.49 -25.33 0.44
N SER A 37 -6.89 -25.45 -0.74
CA SER A 37 -5.45 -25.17 -0.88
C SER A 37 -5.20 -23.66 -1.03
N LEU A 38 -4.39 -23.07 -0.13
CA LEU A 38 -3.94 -21.67 -0.18
C LEU A 38 -2.72 -21.46 -1.10
N THR A 39 -2.32 -22.47 -1.88
CA THR A 39 -1.17 -22.35 -2.77
C THR A 39 -1.60 -21.71 -4.07
N LYS A 40 -1.43 -20.39 -4.18
CA LYS A 40 -1.55 -19.68 -5.45
C LYS A 40 -0.41 -20.15 -6.36
N VAL A 41 -0.71 -21.03 -7.32
CA VAL A 41 0.21 -21.33 -8.42
C VAL A 41 0.33 -20.06 -9.25
N VAL A 42 1.36 -19.26 -8.96
CA VAL A 42 1.72 -18.14 -9.82
C VAL A 42 2.43 -18.74 -11.02
N VAL A 43 1.76 -18.70 -12.18
CA VAL A 43 2.41 -18.93 -13.47
C VAL A 43 3.42 -17.80 -13.64
N VAL A 44 4.69 -18.06 -13.31
CA VAL A 44 5.79 -17.17 -13.66
C VAL A 44 5.86 -17.19 -15.17
N GLU A 45 5.49 -16.09 -15.84
CA GLU A 45 5.75 -15.93 -17.26
C GLU A 45 7.21 -16.24 -17.52
N THR A 46 7.43 -17.38 -18.18
CA THR A 46 8.59 -18.27 -18.09
C THR A 46 9.92 -17.52 -17.94
N ASP A 47 10.56 -17.68 -16.79
CA ASP A 47 11.99 -17.43 -16.63
C ASP A 47 12.75 -18.24 -17.69
N SER A 48 13.89 -17.72 -18.15
CA SER A 48 14.64 -18.28 -19.28
C SER A 48 16.14 -18.15 -19.09
N GLY A 49 16.90 -18.97 -19.82
CA GLY A 49 18.35 -19.05 -19.73
C GLY A 49 18.82 -19.80 -18.48
N GLU A 50 20.11 -20.12 -18.45
CA GLU A 50 20.76 -20.77 -17.32
C GLU A 50 21.27 -19.72 -16.31
N TRP A 51 20.91 -19.90 -15.05
CA TRP A 51 21.31 -19.00 -13.96
C TRP A 51 21.99 -19.80 -12.86
N VAL A 52 23.04 -19.22 -12.29
CA VAL A 52 23.66 -19.73 -11.07
C VAL A 52 22.82 -19.35 -9.85
N LYS A 53 22.35 -18.09 -9.81
CA LYS A 53 21.49 -17.54 -8.75
C LYS A 53 20.82 -16.24 -9.20
N PRO A 54 19.75 -15.79 -8.53
CA PRO A 54 18.93 -16.53 -7.56
C PRO A 54 18.04 -17.58 -8.26
N ALA A 55 17.34 -18.40 -7.47
CA ALA A 55 16.33 -19.32 -7.99
C ALA A 55 15.07 -18.58 -8.46
N THR A 56 14.30 -19.19 -9.38
CA THR A 56 12.99 -18.66 -9.80
C THR A 56 12.09 -18.45 -8.59
N GLY A 57 11.55 -17.24 -8.44
CA GLY A 57 10.58 -16.91 -7.40
C GLY A 57 11.15 -16.88 -5.99
N GLU A 58 12.48 -16.90 -5.84
CA GLU A 58 13.14 -16.76 -4.55
C GLU A 58 12.70 -15.46 -3.86
N LYS A 59 12.54 -15.51 -2.53
CA LYS A 59 12.03 -14.41 -1.72
C LYS A 59 13.17 -13.79 -0.92
N PHE A 60 13.30 -12.48 -1.04
CA PHE A 60 14.23 -11.66 -0.30
C PHE A 60 13.45 -10.68 0.56
N TYR A 61 14.08 -10.17 1.62
CA TYR A 61 13.41 -9.33 2.60
C TYR A 61 14.18 -8.05 2.84
N ILE A 62 13.50 -6.91 2.67
CA ILE A 62 13.87 -5.66 3.33
C ILE A 62 13.76 -5.92 4.82
N ASP A 63 14.85 -5.69 5.55
CA ASP A 63 14.89 -6.01 6.98
C ASP A 63 14.09 -5.01 7.83
N ASP A 64 13.99 -5.31 9.12
CA ASP A 64 13.30 -4.48 10.11
C ASP A 64 14.01 -3.13 10.38
N GLU A 65 15.25 -2.98 9.91
CA GLU A 65 15.99 -1.71 9.87
C GLU A 65 15.80 -0.94 8.55
N ALA A 66 14.89 -1.42 7.70
CA ALA A 66 14.57 -0.87 6.38
C ALA A 66 15.76 -0.85 5.41
N ARG A 67 16.63 -1.87 5.47
CA ARG A 67 17.75 -2.06 4.55
C ARG A 67 17.37 -3.03 3.44
N PHE A 68 17.72 -2.66 2.22
CA PHE A 68 17.49 -3.50 1.04
C PHE A 68 18.39 -4.75 1.07
N PRO A 69 17.87 -5.94 0.75
CA PRO A 69 18.64 -7.19 0.78
C PRO A 69 19.75 -7.22 -0.27
N GLU A 70 20.77 -8.05 -0.03
CA GLU A 70 21.74 -8.45 -1.06
C GLU A 70 21.08 -9.47 -1.98
N ILE A 71 21.01 -9.16 -3.28
CA ILE A 71 20.44 -10.08 -4.26
C ILE A 71 21.38 -10.14 -5.44
N ALA A 72 22.27 -11.13 -5.41
CA ALA A 72 23.21 -11.39 -6.49
C ALA A 72 22.54 -12.22 -7.58
N PHE A 73 22.43 -11.63 -8.77
CA PHE A 73 22.05 -12.26 -10.02
C PHE A 73 23.29 -12.71 -10.78
N GLU A 74 23.30 -13.94 -11.28
CA GLU A 74 24.43 -14.51 -12.00
C GLU A 74 23.95 -15.47 -13.10
N ILE A 75 24.39 -15.21 -14.32
CA ILE A 75 24.06 -16.01 -15.51
C ILE A 75 25.21 -16.94 -15.91
N THR A 76 24.86 -18.05 -16.54
CA THR A 76 25.83 -18.96 -17.18
C THR A 76 25.84 -18.71 -18.69
N THR A 77 26.98 -18.32 -19.24
CA THR A 77 27.15 -18.12 -20.69
C THR A 77 28.62 -18.21 -21.08
N GLU A 78 28.90 -18.77 -22.25
CA GLU A 78 30.24 -18.79 -22.87
C GLU A 78 30.44 -17.61 -23.84
N ILE A 79 29.42 -16.77 -24.03
CA ILE A 79 29.52 -15.60 -24.91
C ILE A 79 30.28 -14.49 -24.17
N GLU A 80 31.24 -13.90 -24.87
CA GLU A 80 32.04 -12.78 -24.38
C GLU A 80 31.18 -11.51 -24.12
N PRO A 81 31.53 -10.68 -23.12
CA PRO A 81 30.85 -9.42 -22.83
C PRO A 81 30.97 -8.38 -23.97
N PRO A 82 30.17 -7.30 -23.97
CA PRO A 82 29.32 -6.82 -22.87
C PRO A 82 27.95 -7.52 -22.78
N TYR A 83 27.42 -7.54 -21.56
CA TYR A 83 26.08 -8.02 -21.26
C TYR A 83 25.18 -6.84 -20.95
N LYS A 84 24.02 -6.79 -21.60
CA LYS A 84 23.02 -5.76 -21.35
C LYS A 84 22.03 -6.23 -20.29
N TRP A 85 22.06 -5.59 -19.14
CA TRP A 85 21.19 -5.89 -18.02
C TRP A 85 19.99 -4.94 -18.04
N LEU A 86 18.81 -5.49 -17.85
CA LEU A 86 17.57 -4.75 -17.64
C LEU A 86 16.93 -5.28 -16.38
N TRP A 87 16.39 -4.38 -15.56
CA TRP A 87 15.62 -4.76 -14.40
C TRP A 87 14.32 -3.97 -14.35
N GLU A 88 13.29 -4.62 -13.85
CA GLU A 88 11.98 -4.04 -13.62
C GLU A 88 11.44 -4.55 -12.30
N ILE A 89 11.09 -3.65 -11.39
CA ILE A 89 10.40 -3.98 -10.15
C ILE A 89 9.00 -3.37 -10.16
N SER A 90 8.02 -4.17 -9.78
CA SER A 90 6.62 -3.75 -9.74
C SER A 90 5.90 -4.28 -8.51
N TRP A 91 4.95 -3.50 -8.01
CA TRP A 91 4.07 -3.90 -6.92
C TRP A 91 2.64 -3.44 -7.18
N GLU A 92 1.73 -4.41 -7.09
CA GLU A 92 0.29 -4.19 -7.17
C GLU A 92 -0.26 -3.92 -5.77
N ALA A 93 -0.42 -2.65 -5.41
CA ALA A 93 -0.97 -2.26 -4.12
C ALA A 93 -2.46 -2.64 -4.05
N LYS A 94 -2.76 -3.72 -3.34
CA LYS A 94 -4.12 -4.20 -3.09
C LYS A 94 -4.53 -3.97 -1.66
N VAL A 95 -5.79 -3.60 -1.47
CA VAL A 95 -6.38 -3.32 -0.15
C VAL A 95 -6.12 -4.51 0.78
N SER A 96 -5.67 -4.22 1.99
CA SER A 96 -5.47 -5.18 3.05
C SER A 96 -6.15 -4.70 4.33
N GLY A 97 -6.69 -5.64 5.10
CA GLY A 97 -7.18 -5.36 6.44
C GLY A 97 -6.18 -5.89 7.47
N LEU A 98 -6.13 -5.23 8.64
CA LEU A 98 -5.26 -5.64 9.76
C LEU A 98 -5.56 -7.06 10.33
N ARG A 99 -6.65 -7.68 9.86
CA ARG A 99 -7.08 -9.05 10.22
C ARG A 99 -6.34 -10.15 9.45
N GLU A 100 -5.24 -9.85 8.76
CA GLU A 100 -4.36 -10.83 8.09
C GLU A 100 -5.14 -11.76 7.14
N LYS A 101 -5.97 -11.17 6.26
CA LYS A 101 -6.73 -11.90 5.24
C LYS A 101 -6.17 -11.63 3.85
N ALA A 102 -6.58 -12.46 2.89
CA ALA A 102 -6.28 -12.24 1.48
C ALA A 102 -6.65 -10.80 1.06
N ARG A 103 -5.77 -10.19 0.25
CA ARG A 103 -5.95 -8.82 -0.22
C ARG A 103 -7.18 -8.69 -1.12
N GLY A 104 -7.81 -7.52 -1.04
CA GLY A 104 -8.97 -7.12 -1.83
C GLY A 104 -8.59 -6.47 -3.16
N LYS A 105 -9.34 -5.42 -3.52
CA LYS A 105 -9.20 -4.71 -4.80
C LYS A 105 -7.82 -4.07 -4.97
N LEU A 106 -7.36 -3.99 -6.21
CA LEU A 106 -6.21 -3.18 -6.61
C LEU A 106 -6.57 -1.70 -6.48
N VAL A 107 -5.69 -0.91 -5.86
CA VAL A 107 -5.86 0.56 -5.76
C VAL A 107 -4.81 1.34 -6.53
N GLN A 108 -3.62 0.77 -6.72
CA GLN A 108 -2.52 1.40 -7.45
C GLN A 108 -1.49 0.36 -7.89
N THR A 109 -0.81 0.59 -9.00
CA THR A 109 0.39 -0.16 -9.39
C THR A 109 1.60 0.77 -9.35
N PHE A 110 2.66 0.32 -8.71
CA PHE A 110 3.95 0.99 -8.67
C PHE A 110 4.95 0.22 -9.52
N LYS A 111 5.82 0.94 -10.23
CA LYS A 111 6.81 0.35 -11.15
C LYS A 111 8.04 1.24 -11.25
N GLU A 112 9.20 0.61 -11.21
CA GLU A 112 10.52 1.22 -11.46
C GLU A 112 11.31 0.28 -12.36
N GLN A 113 12.19 0.82 -13.20
CA GLN A 113 12.99 0.03 -14.13
C GLN A 113 14.31 0.72 -14.44
N GLY A 114 15.28 -0.05 -14.88
CA GLY A 114 16.58 0.46 -15.30
C GLY A 114 17.28 -0.50 -16.24
N ASN A 115 18.34 -0.01 -16.88
CA ASN A 115 19.20 -0.82 -17.73
C ASN A 115 20.63 -0.27 -17.73
N PHE A 116 21.59 -1.14 -17.99
CA PHE A 116 23.01 -0.80 -18.09
C PHE A 116 23.76 -1.94 -18.79
N ASP A 117 24.96 -1.63 -19.29
CA ASP A 117 25.89 -2.63 -19.82
C ASP A 117 27.01 -2.89 -18.83
N GLN A 118 27.45 -4.15 -18.71
CA GLN A 118 28.65 -4.48 -17.94
C GLN A 118 29.35 -5.72 -18.50
N ARG A 119 30.62 -5.89 -18.13
CA ARG A 119 31.41 -7.07 -18.52
C ARG A 119 31.23 -8.26 -17.59
N ALA A 120 30.77 -8.03 -16.36
CA ALA A 120 30.60 -9.10 -15.37
C ALA A 120 29.31 -9.89 -15.62
N LYS A 121 29.36 -11.22 -15.42
CA LYS A 121 28.18 -12.12 -15.43
C LYS A 121 27.30 -11.96 -14.19
N THR A 122 27.73 -11.14 -13.23
CA THR A 122 27.08 -10.94 -11.93
C THR A 122 26.61 -9.51 -11.71
N TRP A 123 25.40 -9.34 -11.19
CA TRP A 123 24.86 -8.04 -10.78
C TRP A 123 24.18 -8.13 -9.41
N ASP A 124 24.38 -7.13 -8.56
CA ASP A 124 23.67 -7.04 -7.29
C ASP A 124 22.55 -6.00 -7.38
N ALA A 125 21.32 -6.41 -7.07
CA ALA A 125 20.16 -5.53 -7.05
C ALA A 125 20.28 -4.37 -6.05
N LYS A 126 21.18 -4.41 -5.06
CA LYS A 126 21.50 -3.24 -4.22
C LYS A 126 21.87 -2.00 -5.05
N LYS A 127 22.42 -2.19 -6.27
CA LYS A 127 22.75 -1.08 -7.19
C LYS A 127 21.52 -0.33 -7.72
N ILE A 128 20.29 -0.81 -7.49
CA ILE A 128 19.06 -0.04 -7.72
C ILE A 128 19.07 1.27 -6.89
N GLY A 129 19.71 1.25 -5.72
CA GLY A 129 19.88 2.46 -4.89
C GLY A 129 18.61 2.97 -4.22
N LYS A 130 17.55 2.15 -4.17
CA LYS A 130 16.26 2.45 -3.50
C LYS A 130 15.81 1.26 -2.67
N VAL A 131 15.14 1.52 -1.55
CA VAL A 131 14.51 0.48 -0.72
C VAL A 131 13.05 0.27 -1.15
N ILE A 132 12.83 -0.59 -2.16
CA ILE A 132 11.51 -0.87 -2.74
C ILE A 132 11.25 -2.36 -2.87
N GLY A 133 10.03 -2.80 -2.60
CA GLY A 133 9.64 -4.22 -2.71
C GLY A 133 8.77 -4.52 -3.92
N GLY A 134 8.34 -5.79 -4.01
CA GLY A 134 7.48 -6.29 -5.07
C GLY A 134 8.15 -7.38 -5.91
N LYS A 135 7.60 -7.60 -7.11
CA LYS A 135 8.12 -8.55 -8.11
C LYS A 135 9.26 -7.89 -8.87
N LEU A 136 10.48 -8.39 -8.70
CA LEU A 136 11.66 -7.97 -9.46
C LEU A 136 11.91 -8.97 -10.60
N VAL A 137 11.96 -8.47 -11.82
CA VAL A 137 12.31 -9.22 -13.03
C VAL A 137 13.61 -8.67 -13.57
N VAL A 138 14.61 -9.53 -13.71
CA VAL A 138 15.90 -9.21 -14.33
C VAL A 138 16.00 -9.91 -15.66
N LYS A 139 16.41 -9.16 -16.68
CA LYS A 139 16.71 -9.67 -18.02
C LYS A 139 18.16 -9.38 -18.36
N VAL A 140 18.85 -10.35 -18.94
CA VAL A 140 20.20 -10.16 -19.48
C VAL A 140 20.18 -10.53 -20.95
N ILE A 141 20.57 -9.61 -21.81
CA ILE A 141 20.72 -9.84 -23.24
C ILE A 141 22.20 -10.09 -23.51
N VAL A 142 22.49 -11.24 -24.10
CA VAL A 142 23.83 -11.71 -24.44
C VAL A 142 23.82 -12.11 -25.91
N ASP A 143 24.32 -11.24 -26.78
CA ASP A 143 24.12 -11.33 -28.24
C ASP A 143 22.63 -11.54 -28.59
N LYS A 144 22.25 -12.72 -29.11
CA LYS A 144 20.87 -13.09 -29.44
C LYS A 144 20.13 -13.85 -28.34
N GLN A 145 20.81 -14.17 -27.22
CA GLN A 145 20.23 -14.91 -26.10
C GLN A 145 19.62 -13.97 -25.06
N VAL A 146 18.50 -14.38 -24.47
CA VAL A 146 17.82 -13.64 -23.40
C VAL A 146 17.66 -14.52 -22.17
N PHE A 147 18.32 -14.11 -21.10
CA PHE A 147 18.14 -14.66 -19.76
C PHE A 147 17.06 -13.84 -19.06
N LYS A 148 16.13 -14.49 -18.37
CA LYS A 148 15.10 -13.84 -17.57
C LYS A 148 14.97 -14.55 -16.22
N ARG A 149 15.07 -13.80 -15.13
CA ARG A 149 14.89 -14.29 -13.75
C ARG A 149 13.91 -13.43 -12.99
N THR A 150 12.99 -14.07 -12.29
CA THR A 150 12.00 -13.41 -11.43
C THR A 150 12.27 -13.74 -9.98
N VAL A 151 12.25 -12.74 -9.10
CA VAL A 151 12.28 -12.90 -7.63
C VAL A 151 11.27 -11.97 -6.97
N TYR A 152 11.05 -12.13 -5.66
CA TYR A 152 10.16 -11.29 -4.87
C TYR A 152 10.91 -10.64 -3.72
N ILE A 153 10.70 -9.34 -3.53
CA ILE A 153 11.26 -8.55 -2.44
C ILE A 153 10.11 -8.17 -1.52
N LEU A 154 10.15 -8.66 -0.29
CA LEU A 154 9.12 -8.48 0.74
C LEU A 154 9.69 -7.67 1.91
N GLY A 155 8.86 -7.32 2.88
CA GLY A 155 9.26 -6.50 4.02
C GLY A 155 9.15 -7.23 5.35
N LYS A 156 10.11 -7.00 6.25
CA LYS A 156 10.01 -7.40 7.66
C LYS A 156 9.42 -6.28 8.49
N GLN A 157 8.53 -6.68 9.40
CA GLN A 157 7.87 -5.78 10.31
C GLN A 157 8.88 -5.17 11.30
N PRO A 158 9.00 -3.83 11.39
CA PRO A 158 9.71 -3.21 12.51
C PRO A 158 8.97 -3.51 13.81
N THR A 159 9.72 -3.68 14.89
CA THR A 159 9.16 -3.76 16.24
C THR A 159 8.53 -2.43 16.65
N GLN A 160 7.53 -2.49 17.53
CA GLN A 160 6.94 -1.28 18.11
C GLN A 160 8.02 -0.39 18.76
N LYS A 161 9.00 -1.00 19.44
CA LYS A 161 10.10 -0.26 20.06
C LYS A 161 10.94 0.50 19.03
N GLN A 162 11.31 -0.12 17.90
CA GLN A 162 12.04 0.56 16.83
C GLN A 162 11.26 1.77 16.28
N VAL A 163 9.94 1.63 16.11
CA VAL A 163 9.07 2.73 15.68
C VAL A 163 9.04 3.85 16.72
N ASP A 164 8.80 3.52 17.99
CA ASP A 164 8.69 4.49 19.06
C ASP A 164 10.01 5.24 19.30
N ASP A 165 11.14 4.51 19.37
CA ASP A 165 12.48 5.10 19.50
C ASP A 165 12.79 6.05 18.33
N TYR A 166 12.41 5.66 17.11
CA TYR A 166 12.60 6.49 15.92
C TYR A 166 11.80 7.79 16.00
N LEU A 167 10.52 7.72 16.40
CA LEU A 167 9.67 8.91 16.58
C LEU A 167 10.18 9.83 17.68
N ILE A 168 10.65 9.27 18.81
CA ILE A 168 11.25 10.03 19.91
C ILE A 168 12.50 10.77 19.42
N SER A 169 13.38 10.10 18.67
CA SER A 169 14.59 10.72 18.12
C SER A 169 14.32 11.90 17.18
N LYS A 170 13.09 12.00 16.67
CA LYS A 170 12.60 13.05 15.77
C LYS A 170 11.67 14.06 16.46
N ASN A 171 11.56 14.05 17.79
CA ASN A 171 10.64 14.91 18.56
C ASN A 171 9.16 14.79 18.14
N ALA A 172 8.76 13.57 17.75
CA ALA A 172 7.44 13.24 17.25
C ALA A 172 6.81 12.05 17.99
N GLY A 173 7.20 11.80 19.25
CA GLY A 173 6.72 10.67 20.05
C GLY A 173 5.20 10.60 20.21
N SER A 174 4.51 11.74 20.18
CA SER A 174 3.04 11.80 20.20
C SER A 174 2.36 11.13 19.00
N LEU A 175 3.07 11.02 17.86
CA LEU A 175 2.59 10.32 16.67
C LEU A 175 2.43 8.81 16.90
N SER A 176 3.07 8.23 17.93
CA SER A 176 2.93 6.82 18.27
C SER A 176 1.47 6.44 18.60
N LYS A 177 0.74 7.33 19.29
CA LYS A 177 -0.70 7.10 19.61
C LYS A 177 -1.55 6.99 18.35
N LEU A 178 -1.25 7.81 17.35
CA LEU A 178 -1.90 7.77 16.04
C LEU A 178 -1.53 6.48 15.29
N ILE A 179 -0.25 6.12 15.25
CA ILE A 179 0.20 4.88 14.59
C ILE A 179 -0.44 3.63 15.21
N LYS A 180 -0.59 3.59 16.54
CA LYS A 180 -1.32 2.52 17.23
C LYS A 180 -2.73 2.41 16.68
N GLN A 181 -3.45 3.51 16.55
CA GLN A 181 -4.82 3.52 16.05
C GLN A 181 -4.91 3.16 14.57
N GLU A 182 -4.07 3.76 13.73
CA GLU A 182 -4.11 3.61 12.26
C GLU A 182 -3.72 2.20 11.81
N SER A 183 -2.73 1.59 12.46
CA SER A 183 -2.12 0.35 11.96
C SER A 183 -1.78 -0.68 13.03
N GLN A 184 -2.02 -0.40 14.31
CA GLN A 184 -1.57 -1.24 15.44
C GLN A 184 -0.04 -1.45 15.39
N HIS A 185 0.70 -0.39 15.06
CA HIS A 185 2.15 -0.39 14.84
C HIS A 185 2.64 -1.36 13.75
N LYS A 186 1.75 -1.80 12.86
CA LYS A 186 2.12 -2.61 11.70
C LYS A 186 2.47 -1.73 10.50
N HIS A 187 3.49 -2.11 9.76
CA HIS A 187 3.82 -1.51 8.48
C HIS A 187 3.48 -2.47 7.34
N PHE A 188 3.74 -3.76 7.57
CA PHE A 188 3.48 -4.85 6.64
C PHE A 188 2.38 -5.77 7.17
N ILE A 189 1.65 -6.40 6.26
CA ILE A 189 0.75 -7.52 6.56
C ILE A 189 1.61 -8.77 6.73
N LEU A 190 1.53 -9.44 7.87
CA LEU A 190 2.38 -10.60 8.14
C LEU A 190 2.11 -11.76 7.20
N LEU A 191 0.86 -11.90 6.73
CA LEU A 191 0.44 -12.98 5.81
C LEU A 191 1.24 -13.02 4.50
N ASP A 192 1.57 -11.85 3.93
CA ASP A 192 2.25 -11.75 2.63
C ASP A 192 3.50 -10.87 2.64
N SER A 193 3.78 -10.21 3.77
CA SER A 193 4.94 -9.34 3.96
C SER A 193 4.98 -8.16 2.98
N GLU A 194 3.83 -7.67 2.51
CA GLU A 194 3.74 -6.41 1.75
C GLU A 194 3.11 -5.28 2.60
N PRO A 195 3.35 -4.00 2.27
CA PRO A 195 2.82 -2.87 3.01
C PRO A 195 1.30 -2.93 3.19
N ILE A 196 0.82 -2.37 4.30
CA ILE A 196 -0.61 -2.16 4.53
C ILE A 196 -1.14 -1.16 3.51
N VAL A 197 -2.34 -1.41 2.99
CA VAL A 197 -3.02 -0.58 2.00
C VAL A 197 -4.50 -0.46 2.34
N SER A 198 -5.00 0.76 2.60
CA SER A 198 -6.43 1.00 2.78
C SER A 198 -7.16 1.25 1.47
N GLY A 199 -8.50 1.22 1.53
CA GLY A 199 -9.38 1.42 0.37
C GLY A 199 -9.30 2.82 -0.26
N ASP A 200 -8.86 3.82 0.52
CA ASP A 200 -8.68 5.22 0.15
C ASP A 200 -7.22 5.57 -0.19
N LYS A 201 -6.40 4.56 -0.51
CA LYS A 201 -4.96 4.71 -0.86
C LYS A 201 -4.11 5.23 0.31
N GLY A 202 -4.43 4.82 1.53
CA GLY A 202 -3.57 4.98 2.71
C GLY A 202 -2.57 3.84 2.79
N TYR A 203 -1.33 4.13 3.16
CA TYR A 203 -0.24 3.16 3.20
C TYR A 203 0.44 3.07 4.56
N GLY A 204 0.88 1.86 4.93
CA GLY A 204 1.83 1.62 6.04
C GLY A 204 1.38 2.12 7.42
N LEU A 205 2.37 2.39 8.28
CA LEU A 205 2.20 2.69 9.73
C LEU A 205 1.24 3.84 10.02
N ALA A 206 1.37 4.91 9.24
CA ALA A 206 0.64 6.16 9.44
C ALA A 206 -0.52 6.35 8.45
N GLN A 207 -0.83 5.35 7.61
CA GLN A 207 -1.88 5.44 6.59
C GLN A 207 -1.79 6.72 5.72
N LEU A 208 -0.59 7.02 5.20
CA LEU A 208 -0.37 8.23 4.38
C LEU A 208 -1.18 8.17 3.09
N THR A 209 -1.98 9.21 2.82
CA THR A 209 -2.88 9.32 1.66
C THR A 209 -2.59 10.55 0.80
N THR A 210 -2.42 11.73 1.41
CA THR A 210 -2.28 13.02 0.72
C THR A 210 -1.19 13.89 1.36
N PRO A 211 -0.17 14.32 0.59
CA PRO A 211 0.11 13.90 -0.78
C PRO A 211 0.37 12.39 -0.87
N PRO A 212 0.10 11.74 -2.02
CA PRO A 212 0.34 10.31 -2.17
C PRO A 212 1.83 9.99 -1.95
N PRO A 213 2.17 9.01 -1.09
CA PRO A 213 3.57 8.64 -0.88
C PRO A 213 4.16 7.97 -2.13
N THR A 214 5.45 8.16 -2.33
CA THR A 214 6.23 7.50 -3.38
C THR A 214 6.40 6.01 -3.10
N PHE A 215 6.79 5.24 -4.12
CA PHE A 215 7.01 3.80 -3.99
C PHE A 215 8.00 3.45 -2.87
N GLU A 216 9.10 4.20 -2.76
CA GLU A 216 10.11 3.99 -1.72
C GLU A 216 9.61 4.40 -0.33
N GLN A 217 8.86 5.50 -0.23
CA GLN A 217 8.25 5.91 1.05
C GLN A 217 7.28 4.85 1.57
N ILE A 218 6.62 4.08 0.70
CA ILE A 218 5.69 3.02 1.11
C ILE A 218 6.39 1.75 1.59
N TRP A 219 7.56 1.41 1.04
CA TRP A 219 8.28 0.18 1.38
C TRP A 219 9.35 0.38 2.47
N GLN A 220 9.87 1.60 2.62
CA GLN A 220 10.85 1.92 3.65
C GLN A 220 10.17 2.61 4.83
N TRP A 221 9.90 1.86 5.90
CA TRP A 221 9.14 2.36 7.05
C TRP A 221 9.74 3.62 7.69
N ARG A 222 11.06 3.82 7.64
CA ARG A 222 11.71 5.05 8.14
C ARG A 222 11.37 6.28 7.30
N LYS A 223 11.54 6.23 5.96
CA LYS A 223 11.07 7.29 5.04
C LYS A 223 9.56 7.51 5.16
N HIS A 224 8.78 6.44 5.37
CA HIS A 224 7.34 6.57 5.65
C HIS A 224 7.08 7.46 6.87
N LEU A 225 7.78 7.19 7.97
CA LEU A 225 7.64 7.97 9.20
C LEU A 225 8.19 9.39 9.04
N ASP A 226 9.29 9.60 8.32
CA ASP A 226 9.78 10.96 8.04
C ASP A 226 8.70 11.81 7.35
N GLU A 227 7.96 11.26 6.39
CA GLU A 227 6.84 11.98 5.76
C GLU A 227 5.65 12.18 6.72
N ALA A 228 5.31 11.17 7.52
CA ALA A 228 4.26 11.30 8.53
C ALA A 228 4.59 12.38 9.57
N ILE A 229 5.86 12.46 9.99
CA ILE A 229 6.36 13.49 10.91
C ILE A 229 6.20 14.87 10.29
N LYS A 230 6.67 15.09 9.05
CA LYS A 230 6.51 16.37 8.35
C LYS A 230 5.04 16.80 8.29
N LEU A 231 4.15 15.87 7.95
CA LEU A 231 2.72 16.15 7.86
C LEU A 231 2.13 16.48 9.24
N PHE A 232 2.53 15.75 10.27
CA PHE A 232 2.12 16.00 11.65
C PHE A 232 2.62 17.34 12.18
N GLU A 233 3.85 17.75 11.83
CA GLU A 233 4.38 19.08 12.17
C GLU A 233 3.55 20.22 11.57
N ILE A 234 3.08 20.06 10.33
CA ILE A 234 2.14 21.01 9.73
C ILE A 234 0.84 21.07 10.56
N LYS A 235 0.28 19.92 10.96
CA LYS A 235 -0.93 19.88 11.80
C LYS A 235 -0.69 20.53 13.16
N ARG A 236 0.46 20.27 13.80
CA ARG A 236 0.87 20.87 15.06
C ARG A 236 1.03 22.38 14.94
N LYS A 237 1.59 22.90 13.84
CA LYS A 237 1.67 24.35 13.58
C LYS A 237 0.29 24.99 13.44
N ILE A 238 -0.64 24.34 12.73
CA ILE A 238 -2.02 24.81 12.60
C ILE A 238 -2.72 24.81 13.96
N ALA A 239 -2.58 23.72 14.73
CA ALA A 239 -3.11 23.60 16.09
C ALA A 239 -2.56 24.70 17.02
N LYS A 240 -1.24 24.94 16.99
CA LYS A 240 -0.58 25.99 17.75
C LYS A 240 -1.16 27.38 17.46
N ASN A 241 -1.30 27.71 16.17
CA ASN A 241 -1.86 28.98 15.74
C ASN A 241 -3.33 29.12 16.16
N TYR A 242 -4.09 28.03 16.12
CA TYR A 242 -5.50 28.01 16.52
C TYR A 242 -5.67 28.23 18.03
N LEU A 243 -4.95 27.44 18.83
CA LEU A 243 -5.02 27.48 20.29
C LEU A 243 -4.43 28.78 20.87
N GLY A 244 -3.48 29.39 20.16
CA GLY A 244 -2.88 30.67 20.54
C GLY A 244 -3.63 31.91 20.05
N LYS A 245 -4.78 31.77 19.35
CA LYS A 245 -5.57 32.93 18.89
C LYS A 245 -5.89 33.86 20.05
N LYS A 246 -5.73 35.17 19.87
CA LYS A 246 -6.02 36.19 20.90
C LYS A 246 -5.27 35.94 22.22
N ASP A 247 -4.02 35.48 22.13
CA ASP A 247 -3.12 35.22 23.27
C ASP A 247 -3.69 34.24 24.32
N ARG A 248 -4.59 33.36 23.88
CA ARG A 248 -5.20 32.32 24.71
C ARG A 248 -4.14 31.31 25.14
N GLN A 249 -4.17 30.96 26.42
CA GLN A 249 -3.28 29.95 27.00
C GLN A 249 -3.78 28.54 26.67
N TYR A 250 -2.87 27.59 26.47
CA TYR A 250 -3.15 26.17 26.24
C TYR A 250 -1.98 25.32 26.75
N THR A 251 -2.25 24.06 27.08
CA THR A 251 -1.22 23.12 27.51
C THR A 251 -0.58 22.39 26.33
N ASN A 252 0.59 21.79 26.53
CA ASN A 252 1.19 20.91 25.52
C ASN A 252 0.28 19.72 25.19
N GLU A 253 -0.45 19.18 26.17
CA GLU A 253 -1.43 18.12 25.93
C GLU A 253 -2.56 18.57 24.99
N MET A 254 -3.11 19.77 25.20
CA MET A 254 -4.11 20.35 24.29
C MET A 254 -3.56 20.49 22.87
N LEU A 255 -2.31 20.94 22.73
CA LEU A 255 -1.64 21.06 21.43
C LEU A 255 -1.54 19.71 20.71
N GLU A 256 -1.14 18.65 21.41
CA GLU A 256 -1.01 17.32 20.82
C GLU A 256 -2.37 16.72 20.44
N VAL A 257 -3.38 16.85 21.32
CA VAL A 257 -4.75 16.44 21.03
C VAL A 257 -5.30 17.16 19.80
N GLU A 258 -5.11 18.47 19.73
CA GLU A 258 -5.56 19.30 18.61
C GLU A 258 -4.83 18.93 17.30
N ALA A 259 -3.54 18.64 17.37
CA ALA A 259 -2.76 18.20 16.21
C ALA A 259 -3.24 16.84 15.67
N ILE A 260 -3.49 15.87 16.55
CA ILE A 260 -3.99 14.54 16.16
C ILE A 260 -5.43 14.65 15.64
N SER A 261 -6.30 15.46 16.24
CA SER A 261 -7.65 15.71 15.71
C SER A 261 -7.60 16.24 14.27
N ARG A 262 -6.68 17.18 13.99
CA ARG A 262 -6.49 17.74 12.65
C ARG A 262 -5.85 16.78 11.64
N TRP A 263 -5.29 15.67 12.10
CA TRP A 263 -4.86 14.57 11.23
C TRP A 263 -6.07 13.86 10.61
N ASN A 264 -7.03 13.44 11.44
CA ASN A 264 -8.25 12.75 10.97
C ASN A 264 -9.33 13.72 10.47
N GLY A 265 -9.24 15.00 10.84
CA GLY A 265 -10.02 16.11 10.29
C GLY A 265 -10.83 16.85 11.36
N GLY A 266 -10.60 18.17 11.50
CA GLY A 266 -11.38 19.03 12.39
C GLY A 266 -10.64 19.45 13.66
N GLU A 267 -11.26 20.39 14.38
CA GLU A 267 -10.72 21.02 15.58
C GLU A 267 -11.29 20.32 16.82
N TYR A 268 -10.43 19.91 17.75
CA TYR A 268 -10.88 19.20 18.95
C TYR A 268 -11.50 20.16 19.95
N HIS A 269 -10.85 21.31 20.15
CA HIS A 269 -11.26 22.28 21.14
C HIS A 269 -12.04 23.45 20.54
N THR A 270 -12.95 23.99 21.33
CA THR A 270 -13.56 25.31 21.13
C THR A 270 -13.31 26.16 22.37
N TYR A 271 -13.07 27.45 22.20
CA TYR A 271 -12.83 28.34 23.33
C TYR A 271 -14.12 28.82 23.97
N ASN A 272 -14.26 28.62 25.27
CA ASN A 272 -15.36 29.14 26.07
C ASN A 272 -15.01 30.54 26.58
N ASP A 273 -15.58 31.58 25.95
CA ASP A 273 -15.28 32.98 26.31
C ASP A 273 -15.79 33.37 27.70
N SER A 274 -16.80 32.68 28.26
CA SER A 274 -17.31 32.93 29.61
C SER A 274 -16.39 32.35 30.69
N LYS A 275 -15.89 31.13 30.48
CA LYS A 275 -14.99 30.45 31.42
C LYS A 275 -13.51 30.76 31.19
N LYS A 276 -13.16 31.36 30.05
CA LYS A 276 -11.79 31.63 29.59
C LYS A 276 -10.94 30.36 29.47
N THR A 277 -11.54 29.27 28.99
CA THR A 277 -10.89 27.96 28.87
C THR A 277 -11.15 27.32 27.51
N TRP A 278 -10.22 26.47 27.06
CA TRP A 278 -10.46 25.55 25.95
C TRP A 278 -11.28 24.36 26.44
N GLU A 279 -12.33 24.00 25.69
CA GLU A 279 -13.21 22.87 26.00
C GLU A 279 -13.35 21.96 24.79
N ARG A 280 -13.61 20.67 24.99
CA ARG A 280 -13.93 19.72 23.92
C ARG A 280 -15.13 20.23 23.12
N ASN A 281 -15.01 20.29 21.80
CA ASN A 281 -15.98 20.90 20.89
C ASN A 281 -17.38 20.33 21.11
N PRO A 282 -18.34 21.06 21.69
CA PRO A 282 -19.64 20.50 22.07
C PRO A 282 -20.56 20.27 20.87
N ASN A 283 -20.23 20.83 19.70
CA ASN A 283 -21.06 20.76 18.51
C ASN A 283 -20.94 19.42 17.77
N ILE A 284 -19.99 18.56 18.17
CA ILE A 284 -19.81 17.25 17.56
C ILE A 284 -20.34 16.15 18.49
N LEU A 285 -21.41 15.49 18.10
CA LEU A 285 -21.85 14.25 18.74
C LEU A 285 -21.16 13.06 18.08
N CYS A 286 -20.51 12.22 18.86
CA CYS A 286 -19.75 11.08 18.33
C CYS A 286 -20.54 9.79 18.40
N ASP A 287 -20.37 8.95 17.37
CA ASP A 287 -20.84 7.57 17.41
C ASP A 287 -19.82 6.72 18.16
N THR A 288 -20.15 6.40 19.42
CA THR A 288 -19.28 5.68 20.35
C THR A 288 -19.02 4.23 19.96
N ALA A 289 -19.84 3.68 19.07
CA ALA A 289 -19.64 2.33 18.51
C ALA A 289 -18.77 2.35 17.23
N THR A 290 -18.18 3.50 16.89
CA THR A 290 -17.22 3.66 15.80
C THR A 290 -15.93 4.31 16.32
N GLY A 291 -14.91 4.36 15.45
CA GLY A 291 -13.63 4.98 15.79
C GLY A 291 -13.55 6.48 15.47
N ASN A 292 -14.29 6.98 14.48
CA ASN A 292 -14.08 8.33 13.95
C ASN A 292 -15.31 8.96 13.29
N ILE A 293 -16.52 8.43 13.51
CA ILE A 293 -17.74 8.98 12.92
C ILE A 293 -18.46 9.86 13.94
N GLY A 294 -18.97 11.00 13.47
CA GLY A 294 -19.81 11.89 14.26
C GLY A 294 -20.72 12.78 13.43
N TRP A 295 -21.48 13.60 14.14
CA TRP A 295 -22.49 14.52 13.61
C TRP A 295 -22.27 15.92 14.16
N ASP A 296 -22.32 16.91 13.28
CA ASP A 296 -22.43 18.30 13.71
C ASP A 296 -23.88 18.54 14.11
N ILE A 297 -24.11 18.72 15.41
CA ILE A 297 -25.44 18.96 15.98
C ILE A 297 -25.79 20.45 16.06
N SER A 298 -24.89 21.33 15.62
CA SER A 298 -25.08 22.79 15.61
C SER A 298 -25.42 23.34 14.22
N ALA A 299 -24.79 22.80 13.18
CA ALA A 299 -24.93 23.31 11.81
C ALA A 299 -26.00 22.58 11.00
N GLN A 300 -26.29 21.31 11.32
CA GLN A 300 -27.16 20.46 10.52
C GLN A 300 -28.55 20.32 11.17
N LYS A 301 -29.58 20.84 10.49
CA LYS A 301 -30.96 20.80 10.99
C LYS A 301 -31.46 19.39 11.28
N LEU A 302 -31.04 18.40 10.49
CA LEU A 302 -31.42 17.00 10.69
C LEU A 302 -30.72 16.34 11.89
N ASN A 303 -29.68 16.96 12.45
CA ASN A 303 -28.95 16.45 13.61
C ASN A 303 -29.35 17.15 14.92
N MET A 304 -29.84 18.39 14.84
CA MET A 304 -30.21 19.18 16.01
C MET A 304 -31.22 18.46 16.91
N GLY A 305 -30.91 18.39 18.21
CA GLY A 305 -31.77 17.78 19.24
C GLY A 305 -31.89 16.26 19.16
N LYS A 306 -31.13 15.59 18.28
CA LYS A 306 -31.14 14.13 18.15
C LYS A 306 -30.12 13.46 19.05
N THR A 307 -30.48 12.28 19.53
CA THR A 307 -29.61 11.40 20.29
C THR A 307 -28.69 10.59 19.38
N GLU A 308 -27.59 10.08 19.94
CA GLU A 308 -26.65 9.19 19.21
C GLU A 308 -27.39 7.97 18.61
N ALA A 309 -28.29 7.36 19.38
CA ALA A 309 -29.05 6.18 18.94
C ALA A 309 -29.96 6.49 17.74
N GLU A 310 -30.61 7.66 17.71
CA GLU A 310 -31.45 8.08 16.59
C GLU A 310 -30.62 8.30 15.32
N LEU A 311 -29.49 9.03 15.44
CA LEU A 311 -28.63 9.35 14.29
C LEU A 311 -27.92 8.10 13.77
N ARG A 312 -27.39 7.25 14.64
CA ARG A 312 -26.80 5.97 14.25
C ARG A 312 -27.81 5.08 13.54
N LYS A 313 -29.05 5.00 14.04
CA LYS A 313 -30.12 4.23 13.38
C LYS A 313 -30.39 4.72 11.96
N ARG A 314 -30.33 6.05 11.73
CA ARG A 314 -30.50 6.66 10.40
C ARG A 314 -29.31 6.35 9.47
N ASP A 315 -28.07 6.44 9.97
CA ASP A 315 -26.90 6.58 9.11
C ASP A 315 -25.98 5.36 9.02
N LYS A 316 -26.05 4.41 9.96
CA LYS A 316 -25.07 3.29 10.04
C LYS A 316 -24.90 2.51 8.75
N ASP A 317 -25.96 2.39 7.95
CA ASP A 317 -25.96 1.61 6.69
C ASP A 317 -25.31 2.40 5.53
N GLN A 318 -25.05 3.70 5.72
CA GLN A 318 -24.31 4.54 4.76
C GLN A 318 -22.80 4.56 5.02
N TYR A 319 -22.33 4.16 6.21
CA TYR A 319 -20.92 4.26 6.60
C TYR A 319 -19.99 3.49 5.65
N SER A 320 -20.43 2.33 5.16
CA SER A 320 -19.65 1.51 4.21
C SER A 320 -19.44 2.19 2.86
N LYS A 321 -20.24 3.21 2.52
CA LYS A 321 -20.09 4.02 1.31
C LYS A 321 -19.07 5.16 1.47
N MET A 322 -18.46 5.29 2.65
CA MET A 322 -17.44 6.30 2.95
C MET A 322 -17.96 7.71 2.61
N ARG A 323 -17.17 8.54 1.91
CA ARG A 323 -17.58 9.90 1.53
C ARG A 323 -18.86 9.94 0.69
N GLU A 324 -19.13 8.92 -0.13
CA GLU A 324 -20.35 8.85 -0.95
C GLU A 324 -21.61 8.66 -0.09
N GLY A 325 -21.47 8.18 1.14
CA GLY A 325 -22.57 8.04 2.09
C GLY A 325 -22.87 9.31 2.91
N GLN A 326 -22.03 10.34 2.80
CA GLN A 326 -22.19 11.62 3.50
C GLN A 326 -23.03 12.54 2.62
N THR A 327 -24.34 12.54 2.86
CA THR A 327 -25.34 13.24 2.02
C THR A 327 -26.13 14.24 2.85
N GLU A 328 -26.96 15.06 2.21
CA GLU A 328 -27.83 16.00 2.94
C GLU A 328 -28.83 15.26 3.83
N GLU A 329 -29.31 14.08 3.41
CA GLU A 329 -30.21 13.22 4.18
C GLU A 329 -29.48 12.42 5.27
N HIS A 330 -28.18 12.18 5.07
CA HIS A 330 -27.31 11.46 6.00
C HIS A 330 -26.05 12.28 6.33
N PRO A 331 -26.18 13.41 7.07
CA PRO A 331 -25.10 14.35 7.33
C PRO A 331 -24.19 13.90 8.50
N TRP A 332 -23.70 12.67 8.44
CA TRP A 332 -22.58 12.19 9.25
C TRP A 332 -21.25 12.54 8.56
N HIS A 333 -20.17 12.59 9.31
CA HIS A 333 -18.83 12.83 8.75
C HIS A 333 -17.74 12.13 9.57
N TYR A 334 -16.55 12.02 8.97
CA TYR A 334 -15.35 11.64 9.70
C TYR A 334 -14.89 12.82 10.56
N SER A 335 -14.75 12.60 11.86
CA SER A 335 -14.45 13.62 12.85
C SER A 335 -13.22 13.27 13.67
N GLY A 336 -12.27 14.19 13.65
CA GLY A 336 -11.09 14.20 14.51
C GLY A 336 -11.45 14.27 15.99
N VAL A 337 -12.57 14.91 16.35
CA VAL A 337 -13.08 14.91 17.74
C VAL A 337 -13.37 13.48 18.19
N CYS A 338 -14.16 12.76 17.38
CA CYS A 338 -14.54 11.39 17.69
C CYS A 338 -13.36 10.42 17.64
N TYR A 339 -12.42 10.66 16.72
CA TYR A 339 -11.16 9.94 16.65
C TYR A 339 -10.36 10.06 17.95
N ILE A 340 -10.17 11.27 18.47
CA ILE A 340 -9.47 11.48 19.74
C ILE A 340 -10.22 10.83 20.89
N ASP A 341 -11.53 11.04 21.00
CA ASP A 341 -12.33 10.47 22.08
C ASP A 341 -12.21 8.93 22.12
N HIS A 342 -12.10 8.29 20.94
CA HIS A 342 -11.85 6.86 20.83
C HIS A 342 -10.41 6.48 21.23
N VAL A 343 -9.41 7.20 20.72
CA VAL A 343 -7.98 6.96 21.06
C VAL A 343 -7.72 7.13 22.55
N GLN A 344 -8.38 8.06 23.22
CA GLN A 344 -8.25 8.27 24.66
C GLN A 344 -8.94 7.19 25.50
N LYS A 345 -9.99 6.53 24.99
CA LYS A 345 -10.67 5.41 25.67
C LYS A 345 -9.96 4.07 25.54
N THR A 346 -9.10 3.93 24.53
CA THR A 346 -8.43 2.67 24.14
C THR A 346 -6.96 2.62 24.55
N ASN A 347 -6.47 3.68 25.18
CA ASN A 347 -5.20 3.75 25.90
C ASN A 347 -5.48 3.73 27.41
#